data_AF-A0A7S0D6T9-F1
#
_entry.id   AF-A0A7S0D6T9-F1
#
_cell.length_a   1.000
_cell.length_b   1.000
_cell.length_c   1.000
_cell.angle_alpha   90.00
_cell.angle_beta   90.00
_cell.angle_gamma   90.00
#
_symmetry.space_group_name_H-M   'P 1'
#
loop_
_entity.id
_entity.type
_entity.pdbx_description
1 polymer ?
#
loop_
_entity_poly.entity_id
_entity_poly.type
_entity_poly.pdbx_seq_one_letter_code
_entity_poly.pdbx_strand_id
1 'polypeptide(L)'
;AVGSDAVGSDDASADEADTTEEGTSGKETETVKDTKTDASSVVALLQVASATNVFLLDFPALLSRCPDVIAPTLGALLSDEKVLKAGFGVAEDLRRLASLHKEAFGASKDGGPNAGVGPVVDLQHVWAAGTRAARADAVAGGRQGGRRSPRDSDDAESLTERVRGPWSLPEHYRRKHAVGLSAVSLAVLGKPLDKSTRMSDWSQRPLTERQVLYAALDAWVLVELLRVLRLDHAEELDRFAKGVTLNGE
;
A
#
# COMPACT_ATOMS: atom_id res chain seq x y z
N ALA A 1 4.02 -8.45 6.70
CA ALA A 1 3.77 -7.34 5.76
C ALA A 1 3.73 -7.90 4.35
N VAL A 2 2.88 -7.34 3.49
CA VAL A 2 2.75 -7.72 2.07
C VAL A 2 2.98 -6.47 1.24
N GLY A 3 3.91 -6.55 0.29
CA GLY A 3 4.11 -5.56 -0.76
C GLY A 3 4.25 -6.27 -2.11
N SER A 4 4.01 -5.56 -3.21
CA SER A 4 4.32 -6.05 -4.55
C SER A 4 5.02 -4.97 -5.37
N ASP A 5 6.20 -5.28 -5.90
CA ASP A 5 6.76 -4.51 -7.03
C ASP A 5 6.25 -5.16 -8.32
N ALA A 6 5.09 -4.70 -8.79
CA ALA A 6 4.62 -5.00 -10.13
C ALA A 6 5.28 -4.01 -11.10
N VAL A 7 5.97 -4.51 -12.11
CA VAL A 7 6.40 -3.66 -13.24
C VAL A 7 5.14 -3.27 -14.00
N GLY A 8 4.56 -2.13 -13.65
CA GLY A 8 3.76 -1.31 -14.54
C GLY A 8 4.53 -0.02 -14.71
N SER A 9 4.89 0.32 -15.95
CA SER A 9 5.35 1.66 -16.29
C SER A 9 4.25 2.64 -15.92
N ASP A 10 4.34 3.28 -14.75
CA ASP A 10 3.51 4.44 -14.45
C ASP A 10 3.99 5.57 -15.34
N ASP A 11 3.11 5.90 -16.28
CA ASP A 11 3.21 6.98 -17.23
C ASP A 11 3.55 8.30 -16.50
N ALA A 12 4.58 8.96 -17.00
CA ALA A 12 4.91 10.31 -16.59
C ALA A 12 3.77 11.24 -17.05
N SER A 13 3.13 11.93 -16.12
CA SER A 13 2.15 12.95 -16.45
C SER A 13 2.79 14.12 -17.21
N ALA A 14 2.06 14.56 -18.24
CA ALA A 14 2.08 15.83 -18.96
C ALA A 14 3.04 15.96 -20.15
N ASP A 15 2.47 15.92 -21.36
CA ASP A 15 2.51 17.06 -22.28
C ASP A 15 1.28 17.05 -23.20
N GLU A 16 0.66 18.23 -23.34
CA GLU A 16 -0.46 18.52 -24.24
C GLU A 16 0.00 18.56 -25.70
N ALA A 17 -0.76 17.94 -26.61
CA ALA A 17 -0.89 18.42 -27.99
C ALA A 17 -2.18 17.92 -28.63
N ASP A 18 -3.00 18.91 -29.02
CA ASP A 18 -4.20 18.86 -29.85
C ASP A 18 -3.89 18.42 -31.30
N THR A 19 -4.75 17.61 -31.92
CA THR A 19 -5.19 17.75 -33.33
C THR A 19 -6.23 16.68 -33.73
N THR A 20 -7.46 17.15 -33.94
CA THR A 20 -8.43 16.92 -35.05
C THR A 20 -8.62 15.56 -35.77
N GLU A 21 -9.90 15.35 -36.10
CA GLU A 21 -10.62 14.18 -36.63
C GLU A 21 -10.34 13.72 -38.08
N GLU A 22 -10.90 12.52 -38.33
CA GLU A 22 -11.63 12.02 -39.51
C GLU A 22 -10.92 11.21 -40.62
N GLY A 23 -11.49 10.03 -40.93
CA GLY A 23 -11.15 9.28 -42.15
C GLY A 23 -11.52 7.77 -42.19
N THR A 24 -12.79 7.48 -42.49
CA THR A 24 -13.36 6.35 -43.31
C THR A 24 -12.67 4.98 -43.50
N SER A 25 -13.49 3.93 -43.27
CA SER A 25 -13.82 2.78 -44.15
C SER A 25 -12.81 1.63 -44.37
N GLY A 26 -13.28 0.38 -44.16
CA GLY A 26 -12.86 -0.76 -44.99
C GLY A 26 -12.58 -2.11 -44.32
N LYS A 27 -13.60 -2.97 -44.29
CA LYS A 27 -13.61 -4.40 -44.72
C LYS A 27 -12.61 -5.45 -44.15
N GLU A 28 -13.21 -6.46 -43.49
CA GLU A 28 -12.93 -7.91 -43.50
C GLU A 28 -11.47 -8.40 -43.52
N THR A 29 -11.06 -9.14 -42.47
CA THR A 29 -10.44 -10.48 -42.62
C THR A 29 -10.25 -11.15 -41.26
N GLU A 30 -10.72 -12.39 -41.14
CA GLU A 30 -10.40 -13.28 -40.03
C GLU A 30 -8.89 -13.43 -39.89
N THR A 31 -8.36 -13.13 -38.72
CA THR A 31 -7.03 -13.58 -38.31
C THR A 31 -7.14 -14.30 -36.98
N VAL A 32 -6.67 -15.53 -37.02
CA VAL A 32 -6.44 -16.45 -35.90
C VAL A 32 -5.92 -15.64 -34.71
N LYS A 33 -6.62 -15.68 -33.57
CA LYS A 33 -6.12 -15.13 -32.31
C LYS A 33 -4.97 -16.01 -31.82
N ASP A 34 -3.79 -15.79 -32.38
CA ASP A 34 -2.55 -16.07 -31.69
C ASP A 34 -2.59 -15.24 -30.41
N THR A 35 -2.92 -15.91 -29.30
CA THR A 35 -2.79 -15.33 -27.97
C THR A 35 -1.30 -15.28 -27.64
N LYS A 36 -0.61 -14.36 -28.30
CA LYS A 36 0.65 -13.81 -27.88
C LYS A 36 0.36 -13.16 -26.53
N THR A 37 0.47 -13.95 -25.46
CA THR A 37 0.20 -13.51 -24.10
C THR A 37 1.20 -12.39 -23.85
N ASP A 38 0.67 -11.18 -23.78
CA ASP A 38 1.43 -9.95 -23.71
C ASP A 38 2.35 -10.02 -22.49
N ALA A 39 3.65 -9.85 -22.73
CA ALA A 39 4.70 -9.88 -21.72
C ALA A 39 4.57 -8.73 -20.69
N SER A 40 3.55 -7.88 -20.85
CA SER A 40 3.18 -6.76 -19.97
C SER A 40 2.45 -7.15 -18.68
N SER A 41 2.21 -8.44 -18.41
CA SER A 41 1.24 -8.86 -17.38
C SER A 41 1.80 -9.64 -16.18
N VAL A 42 3.12 -9.80 -16.03
CA VAL A 42 3.65 -10.65 -14.95
C VAL A 42 4.09 -9.80 -13.76
N VAL A 43 3.39 -9.91 -12.62
CA VAL A 43 3.93 -9.47 -11.32
C VAL A 43 5.30 -10.15 -11.14
N ALA A 44 6.36 -9.35 -11.04
CA ALA A 44 7.72 -9.87 -11.07
C ALA A 44 8.14 -10.48 -9.72
N LEU A 45 7.66 -9.92 -8.62
CA LEU A 45 8.09 -10.25 -7.27
C LEU A 45 7.02 -9.92 -6.23
N LEU A 46 6.75 -10.84 -5.30
CA LEU A 46 6.00 -10.55 -4.07
C LEU A 46 6.91 -10.64 -2.87
N GLN A 47 6.83 -9.62 -2.02
CA GLN A 47 7.63 -9.54 -0.82
C GLN A 47 6.75 -9.77 0.40
N VAL A 48 7.12 -10.77 1.21
CA VAL A 48 6.44 -11.08 2.47
C VAL A 48 7.47 -11.03 3.59
N ALA A 49 7.23 -10.18 4.57
CA ALA A 49 8.11 -10.05 5.73
C ALA A 49 7.38 -10.44 7.04
N SER A 50 8.08 -11.20 7.87
CA SER A 50 7.81 -11.39 9.29
C SER A 50 8.77 -10.53 10.13
N ALA A 51 8.73 -10.65 11.45
CA ALA A 51 9.69 -9.99 12.34
C ALA A 51 11.13 -10.49 12.16
N THR A 52 11.32 -11.71 11.64
CA THR A 52 12.62 -12.39 11.61
C THR A 52 13.11 -12.70 10.20
N ASN A 53 12.21 -12.79 9.22
CA ASN A 53 12.53 -13.26 7.88
C ASN A 53 11.81 -12.43 6.83
N VAL A 54 12.45 -12.31 5.66
CA VAL A 54 11.84 -11.77 4.46
C VAL A 54 11.89 -12.80 3.36
N PHE A 55 10.76 -13.02 2.71
CA PHE A 55 10.58 -13.93 1.59
C PHE A 55 10.34 -13.11 0.33
N LEU A 56 11.14 -13.38 -0.69
CA LEU A 56 10.99 -12.78 -2.02
C LEU A 56 10.53 -13.89 -2.98
N LEU A 57 9.26 -13.83 -3.37
CA LEU A 57 8.61 -14.84 -4.20
C LEU A 57 8.67 -14.41 -5.67
N ASP A 58 9.55 -15.08 -6.43
CA ASP A 58 9.71 -14.88 -7.88
C ASP A 58 8.57 -15.59 -8.64
N PHE A 59 7.49 -14.85 -8.90
CA PHE A 59 6.30 -15.39 -9.56
C PHE A 59 6.55 -15.99 -10.94
N PRO A 60 7.31 -15.37 -11.87
CA PRO A 60 7.68 -16.01 -13.14
C PRO A 60 8.31 -17.40 -12.95
N ALA A 61 9.22 -17.54 -11.99
CA ALA A 61 9.87 -18.82 -11.70
C ALA A 61 8.91 -19.82 -11.02
N LEU A 62 8.02 -19.35 -10.14
CA LEU A 62 7.02 -20.20 -9.49
C LEU A 62 5.94 -20.69 -10.46
N LEU A 63 5.43 -19.80 -11.33
CA LEU A 63 4.41 -20.13 -12.34
C LEU A 63 4.92 -21.16 -13.35
N SER A 64 6.21 -21.09 -13.71
CA SER A 64 6.80 -22.06 -14.64
C SER A 64 7.07 -23.44 -13.99
N ARG A 65 7.31 -23.49 -12.69
CA ARG A 65 7.68 -24.74 -11.99
C ARG A 65 6.52 -25.43 -11.30
N CYS A 66 5.61 -24.66 -10.72
CA CYS A 66 4.52 -25.16 -9.88
C CYS A 66 3.33 -24.18 -9.90
N PRO A 67 2.64 -24.01 -11.04
CA PRO A 67 1.51 -23.08 -11.14
C PRO A 67 0.35 -23.44 -10.20
N ASP A 68 0.07 -24.74 -10.05
CA ASP A 68 -1.09 -25.25 -9.31
C ASP A 68 -1.04 -24.94 -7.80
N VAL A 69 0.15 -24.71 -7.23
CA VAL A 69 0.27 -24.41 -5.79
C VAL A 69 0.12 -22.93 -5.47
N ILE A 70 0.18 -22.05 -6.47
CA ILE A 70 0.23 -20.59 -6.24
C ILE A 70 -1.10 -20.09 -5.68
N ALA A 71 -2.21 -20.38 -6.35
CA ALA A 71 -3.51 -19.88 -5.92
C ALA A 71 -3.93 -20.41 -4.54
N PRO A 72 -3.80 -21.73 -4.23
CA PRO A 72 -4.07 -22.24 -2.89
C PRO A 72 -3.18 -21.61 -1.81
N THR A 73 -1.89 -21.42 -2.09
CA THR A 73 -0.93 -20.86 -1.12
C THR A 73 -1.21 -19.39 -0.84
N LEU A 74 -1.41 -18.57 -1.89
CA LEU A 74 -1.76 -17.16 -1.74
C LEU A 74 -3.11 -17.00 -1.05
N GLY A 75 -4.10 -17.79 -1.44
CA GLY A 75 -5.43 -17.76 -0.83
C GLY A 75 -5.37 -18.08 0.66
N ALA A 76 -4.65 -19.14 1.05
CA ALA A 76 -4.46 -19.48 2.47
C ALA A 76 -3.73 -18.36 3.23
N LEU A 77 -2.68 -17.77 2.65
CA LEU A 77 -1.90 -16.71 3.29
C LEU A 77 -2.71 -15.41 3.47
N LEU A 78 -3.43 -14.99 2.43
CA LEU A 78 -4.14 -13.72 2.41
C LEU A 78 -5.45 -13.78 3.20
N SER A 79 -6.15 -14.91 3.18
CA SER A 79 -7.43 -15.07 3.90
C SER A 79 -7.30 -15.36 5.40
N ASP A 80 -6.10 -15.65 5.92
CA ASP A 80 -5.95 -16.02 7.33
C ASP A 80 -6.30 -14.85 8.28
N GLU A 81 -7.46 -14.92 8.93
CA GLU A 81 -7.97 -13.94 9.90
C GLU A 81 -7.08 -13.76 11.13
N LYS A 82 -6.22 -14.73 11.43
CA LYS A 82 -5.30 -14.66 12.58
C LYS A 82 -4.03 -13.89 12.25
N VAL A 83 -3.77 -13.65 10.97
CA VAL A 83 -2.57 -12.97 10.49
C VAL A 83 -2.94 -11.57 10.03
N LEU A 84 -2.49 -10.57 10.78
CA LEU A 84 -2.58 -9.17 10.36
C LEU A 84 -1.55 -8.87 9.26
N LYS A 85 -2.02 -8.32 8.14
CA LYS A 85 -1.16 -7.90 7.02
C LYS A 85 -0.95 -6.39 7.06
N ALA A 86 0.29 -5.97 7.25
CA ALA A 86 0.68 -4.57 7.08
C ALA A 86 1.06 -4.29 5.61
N GLY A 87 0.60 -3.17 5.06
CA GLY A 87 0.91 -2.69 3.72
C GLY A 87 1.01 -1.16 3.69
N PHE A 88 1.34 -0.59 2.53
CA PHE A 88 1.38 0.86 2.32
C PHE A 88 0.85 1.20 0.93
N GLY A 89 -0.38 1.72 0.82
CA GLY A 89 -1.05 1.89 -0.47
C GLY A 89 -1.49 0.55 -1.08
N VAL A 90 -1.82 -0.43 -0.22
CA VAL A 90 -1.93 -1.87 -0.57
C VAL A 90 -3.14 -2.22 -1.43
N ALA A 91 -4.10 -1.31 -1.57
CA ALA A 91 -5.33 -1.55 -2.34
C ALA A 91 -5.03 -1.82 -3.83
N GLU A 92 -4.08 -1.11 -4.42
CA GLU A 92 -3.71 -1.31 -5.83
C GLU A 92 -2.94 -2.62 -6.01
N ASP A 93 -2.02 -2.93 -5.09
CA ASP A 93 -1.27 -4.19 -5.07
C ASP A 93 -2.21 -5.40 -5.00
N LEU A 94 -3.18 -5.39 -4.09
CA LEU A 94 -4.16 -6.47 -3.96
C LEU A 94 -5.07 -6.58 -5.18
N ARG A 95 -5.48 -5.45 -5.78
CA ARG A 95 -6.27 -5.45 -7.02
C ARG A 95 -5.50 -6.09 -8.18
N ARG A 96 -4.21 -5.77 -8.32
CA ARG A 96 -3.34 -6.37 -9.33
C ARG A 96 -3.10 -7.86 -9.06
N LEU A 97 -2.86 -8.23 -7.80
CA LEU A 97 -2.68 -9.63 -7.44
C LEU A 97 -3.96 -10.44 -7.70
N ALA A 98 -5.14 -9.86 -7.42
CA ALA A 98 -6.43 -10.49 -7.70
C ALA A 98 -6.74 -10.61 -9.20
N SER A 99 -6.32 -9.64 -10.02
CA SER A 99 -6.53 -9.72 -11.48
C SER A 99 -5.72 -10.85 -12.11
N LEU A 100 -4.52 -11.12 -11.60
CA LEU A 100 -3.60 -12.15 -12.09
C LEU A 100 -3.85 -13.53 -11.46
N HIS A 101 -4.27 -13.58 -10.20
CA HIS A 101 -4.50 -14.83 -9.47
C HIS A 101 -5.93 -14.92 -8.94
N LYS A 102 -6.92 -14.77 -9.83
CA LYS A 102 -8.36 -14.74 -9.50
C LYS A 102 -8.81 -15.86 -8.54
N GLU A 103 -8.29 -17.07 -8.74
CA GLU A 103 -8.63 -18.23 -7.91
C GLU A 103 -8.18 -18.08 -6.45
N ALA A 104 -7.07 -17.39 -6.20
CA ALA A 104 -6.57 -17.10 -4.85
C ALA A 104 -7.51 -16.17 -4.06
N PHE A 105 -8.33 -15.39 -4.78
CA PHE A 105 -9.27 -14.41 -4.23
C PHE A 105 -10.74 -14.85 -4.36
N GLY A 106 -10.99 -16.14 -4.60
CA GLY A 106 -12.35 -16.70 -4.60
C GLY A 106 -13.13 -16.55 -5.91
N ALA A 107 -12.53 -16.05 -6.99
CA ALA A 107 -13.21 -15.79 -8.27
C ALA A 107 -13.18 -16.96 -9.29
N SER A 108 -13.19 -18.22 -8.83
CA SER A 108 -13.24 -19.41 -9.71
C SER A 108 -14.61 -20.07 -9.74
N LYS A 109 -14.98 -20.68 -10.89
CA LYS A 109 -16.22 -21.48 -11.07
C LYS A 109 -16.25 -22.74 -10.20
N ASP A 110 -15.09 -23.20 -9.71
CA ASP A 110 -14.93 -24.42 -8.92
C ASP A 110 -14.64 -24.15 -7.43
N GLY A 111 -14.75 -22.89 -6.99
CA GLY A 111 -14.56 -22.48 -5.59
C GLY A 111 -13.09 -22.24 -5.21
N GLY A 112 -12.75 -20.97 -4.94
CA GLY A 112 -11.53 -20.59 -4.21
C GLY A 112 -11.84 -20.38 -2.71
N PRO A 113 -10.85 -20.03 -1.87
CA PRO A 113 -11.11 -19.74 -0.46
C PRO A 113 -12.15 -18.61 -0.33
N ASN A 114 -13.31 -18.95 0.25
CA ASN A 114 -14.52 -18.13 0.36
C ASN A 114 -14.37 -16.81 1.16
N ALA A 115 -13.18 -16.49 1.69
CA ALA A 115 -13.00 -15.50 2.75
C ALA A 115 -12.37 -14.17 2.30
N GLY A 116 -12.00 -14.02 1.03
CA GLY A 116 -11.36 -12.79 0.55
C GLY A 116 -9.99 -12.55 1.20
N VAL A 117 -9.66 -11.29 1.48
CA VAL A 117 -8.42 -10.91 2.19
C VAL A 117 -8.77 -10.68 3.66
N GLY A 118 -8.08 -11.36 4.57
CA GLY A 118 -8.21 -11.15 6.02
C GLY A 118 -7.69 -9.79 6.47
N PRO A 119 -7.40 -9.56 7.75
CA PRO A 119 -7.20 -8.22 8.28
C PRO A 119 -5.96 -7.54 7.70
N VAL A 120 -6.15 -6.35 7.12
CA VAL A 120 -5.12 -5.50 6.53
C VAL A 120 -5.04 -4.15 7.25
N VAL A 121 -3.82 -3.71 7.57
CA VAL A 121 -3.53 -2.34 8.02
C VAL A 121 -2.72 -1.65 6.94
N ASP A 122 -3.33 -0.68 6.27
CA ASP A 122 -2.65 0.21 5.35
C ASP A 122 -2.05 1.41 6.11
N LEU A 123 -0.73 1.41 6.26
CA LEU A 123 -0.01 2.46 6.97
C LEU A 123 -0.08 3.82 6.26
N GLN A 124 -0.32 3.85 4.95
CA GLN A 124 -0.56 5.10 4.24
C GLN A 124 -1.92 5.70 4.63
N HIS A 125 -2.95 4.86 4.77
CA HIS A 125 -4.27 5.29 5.25
C HIS A 125 -4.19 5.82 6.68
N VAL A 126 -3.55 5.07 7.59
CA VAL A 126 -3.33 5.46 9.00
C VAL A 126 -2.66 6.83 9.06
N TRP A 127 -1.59 7.03 8.29
CA TRP A 127 -0.89 8.32 8.24
C TRP A 127 -1.78 9.46 7.72
N ALA A 128 -2.55 9.22 6.67
CA ALA A 128 -3.46 10.21 6.12
C ALA A 128 -4.57 10.58 7.11
N ALA A 129 -5.10 9.61 7.87
CA ALA A 129 -6.08 9.85 8.92
C ALA A 129 -5.48 10.67 10.08
N GLY A 130 -4.28 10.31 10.55
CA GLY A 130 -3.58 11.04 11.60
C GLY A 130 -3.28 12.49 11.23
N THR A 131 -2.81 12.73 10.01
CA THR A 131 -2.55 14.11 9.52
C THR A 131 -3.83 14.94 9.36
N ARG A 132 -4.94 14.33 8.90
CA ARG A 132 -6.26 15.00 8.88
C ARG A 132 -6.72 15.39 10.29
N ALA A 133 -6.58 14.48 11.25
CA ALA A 133 -6.96 14.72 12.64
C ALA A 133 -6.10 15.84 13.27
N ALA A 134 -4.78 15.80 13.07
CA ALA A 134 -3.86 16.84 13.56
C ALA A 134 -4.15 18.21 12.93
N ARG A 135 -4.47 18.26 11.63
CA ARG A 135 -4.88 19.51 10.96
C ARG A 135 -6.16 20.08 11.55
N ALA A 136 -7.15 19.23 11.85
CA ALA A 136 -8.39 19.66 12.47
C ALA A 136 -8.17 20.24 13.88
N ASP A 137 -7.34 19.58 14.69
CA ASP A 137 -6.94 20.06 16.03
C ASP A 137 -6.25 21.43 15.95
N ALA A 138 -5.28 21.60 15.04
CA ALA A 138 -4.57 22.86 14.86
C ALA A 138 -5.49 24.02 14.46
N VAL A 139 -6.50 23.76 13.61
CA VAL A 139 -7.50 24.78 13.22
C VAL A 139 -8.44 25.13 14.39
N ALA A 140 -8.84 24.15 15.19
CA ALA A 140 -9.69 24.39 16.36
C ALA A 140 -8.97 25.22 17.45
N GLY A 141 -7.71 24.91 17.73
CA GLY A 141 -6.88 25.68 18.67
C GLY A 141 -6.65 27.13 18.24
N GLY A 142 -6.44 27.37 16.93
CA GLY A 142 -6.30 28.73 16.38
C GLY A 142 -7.56 29.59 16.51
N ARG A 143 -8.75 28.98 16.45
CA ARG A 143 -10.04 29.68 16.66
C ARG A 143 -10.27 30.07 18.12
N GLN A 144 -9.76 29.30 19.08
CA GLN A 144 -9.89 29.61 20.51
C GLN A 144 -8.94 30.73 20.99
N GLY A 145 -7.83 30.98 20.26
CA GLY A 145 -6.88 32.07 20.55
C GLY A 145 -7.37 33.47 20.11
N GLY A 146 -8.44 33.55 19.33
CA GLY A 146 -9.10 34.81 18.97
C GLY A 146 -10.26 35.11 19.91
N ARG A 147 -10.07 36.04 20.86
CA ARG A 147 -11.07 36.57 21.80
C ARG A 147 -11.55 35.58 22.88
N ARG A 148 -10.83 35.52 24.01
CA ARG A 148 -11.44 35.21 25.33
C ARG A 148 -11.33 36.44 26.22
N SER A 149 -12.48 36.97 26.66
CA SER A 149 -12.52 37.81 27.88
C SER A 149 -12.44 36.88 29.09
N PRO A 150 -11.77 37.30 30.19
CA PRO A 150 -11.66 36.46 31.37
C PRO A 150 -13.02 36.45 32.08
N ARG A 151 -13.71 35.32 32.06
CA ARG A 151 -14.78 35.01 33.01
C ARG A 151 -14.68 33.58 33.48
N ASP A 152 -14.74 33.46 34.79
CA ASP A 152 -14.61 32.29 35.63
C ASP A 152 -15.51 31.12 35.19
N SER A 153 -14.94 29.91 35.13
CA SER A 153 -15.62 28.64 35.37
C SER A 153 -14.59 27.52 35.44
N ASP A 154 -14.56 26.86 36.59
CA ASP A 154 -13.80 25.65 36.91
C ASP A 154 -14.32 24.42 36.14
N ASP A 155 -14.21 24.43 34.81
CA ASP A 155 -14.49 23.25 33.97
C ASP A 155 -13.17 22.60 33.53
N ALA A 156 -12.47 22.02 34.51
CA ALA A 156 -11.23 21.27 34.32
C ALA A 156 -11.49 19.83 33.83
N GLU A 157 -12.33 19.64 32.81
CA GLU A 157 -12.56 18.29 32.26
C GLU A 157 -12.97 18.25 30.77
N SER A 158 -12.52 19.23 29.98
CA SER A 158 -12.56 19.14 28.51
C SER A 158 -11.22 19.55 27.91
N LEU A 159 -10.16 18.86 28.34
CA LEU A 159 -8.94 18.79 27.55
C LEU A 159 -9.25 17.84 26.40
N THR A 160 -9.73 18.37 25.28
CA THR A 160 -9.76 17.62 24.02
C THR A 160 -8.36 17.05 23.82
N GLU A 161 -8.24 15.74 23.96
CA GLU A 161 -6.98 15.02 23.98
C GLU A 161 -6.29 15.28 22.63
N ARG A 162 -5.31 16.18 22.63
CA ARG A 162 -4.64 16.63 21.41
C ARG A 162 -4.09 15.42 20.70
N VAL A 163 -4.33 15.32 19.38
CA VAL A 163 -3.82 14.20 18.58
C VAL A 163 -2.30 14.17 18.71
N ARG A 164 -1.77 13.11 19.32
CA ARG A 164 -0.33 12.89 19.45
C ARG A 164 0.12 11.88 18.38
N GLY A 165 1.43 11.85 18.14
CA GLY A 165 2.05 10.95 17.19
C GLY A 165 2.87 11.64 16.09
N PRO A 166 3.55 10.85 15.26
CA PRO A 166 4.50 11.34 14.25
C PRO A 166 3.80 12.16 13.17
N TRP A 167 2.51 11.93 12.89
CA TRP A 167 1.70 12.71 11.95
C TRP A 167 1.32 14.12 12.43
N SER A 168 1.54 14.45 13.71
CA SER A 168 1.05 15.70 14.31
C SER A 168 1.93 16.93 14.02
N LEU A 169 3.10 16.74 13.39
CA LEU A 169 3.99 17.85 13.07
C LEU A 169 3.46 18.70 11.90
N PRO A 170 3.61 20.05 11.94
CA PRO A 170 3.11 20.94 10.90
C PRO A 170 3.58 20.62 9.48
N GLU A 171 4.83 20.24 9.32
CA GLU A 171 5.42 19.80 8.06
C GLU A 171 4.72 18.54 7.49
N HIS A 172 4.12 17.71 8.34
CA HIS A 172 3.42 16.50 7.92
C HIS A 172 1.98 16.79 7.52
N TYR A 173 1.21 17.50 8.34
CA TYR A 173 -0.21 17.76 8.04
C TYR A 173 -0.45 18.92 7.06
N ARG A 174 0.57 19.73 6.76
CA ARG A 174 0.50 20.77 5.71
C ARG A 174 0.88 20.26 4.31
N ARG A 175 1.37 19.02 4.18
CA ARG A 175 1.66 18.44 2.87
C ARG A 175 0.40 18.40 2.00
N LYS A 176 0.58 18.75 0.73
CA LYS A 176 -0.50 18.72 -0.29
C LYS A 176 -0.63 17.37 -0.98
N HIS A 177 0.46 16.61 -1.07
CA HIS A 177 0.52 15.32 -1.74
C HIS A 177 0.53 14.17 -0.76
N ALA A 178 0.12 12.99 -1.23
CA ALA A 178 0.21 11.75 -0.48
C ALA A 178 1.64 11.51 0.00
N VAL A 179 1.77 10.99 1.23
CA VAL A 179 3.08 10.65 1.79
C VAL A 179 3.56 9.33 1.19
N GLY A 180 4.86 9.24 0.91
CA GLY A 180 5.51 7.98 0.52
C GLY A 180 6.14 7.26 1.71
N LEU A 181 6.33 5.95 1.57
CA LEU A 181 6.86 5.08 2.63
C LEU A 181 8.20 5.57 3.20
N SER A 182 9.13 6.00 2.36
CA SER A 182 10.43 6.56 2.79
C SER A 182 10.28 7.78 3.73
N ALA A 183 9.26 8.63 3.53
CA ALA A 183 9.01 9.78 4.39
C ALA A 183 8.37 9.37 5.73
N VAL A 184 7.51 8.35 5.73
CA VAL A 184 6.97 7.76 6.97
C VAL A 184 8.07 7.06 7.75
N SER A 185 8.93 6.30 7.07
CA SER A 185 10.12 5.67 7.65
C SER A 185 11.02 6.69 8.33
N LEU A 186 11.29 7.84 7.68
CA LEU A 186 12.05 8.92 8.30
C LEU A 186 11.37 9.46 9.56
N ALA A 187 10.06 9.69 9.53
CA ALA A 187 9.34 10.29 10.65
C ALA A 187 9.18 9.36 11.86
N VAL A 188 9.11 8.04 11.63
CA VAL A 188 8.85 7.04 12.69
C VAL A 188 10.16 6.37 13.15
N LEU A 189 11.05 6.00 12.21
CA LEU A 189 12.29 5.26 12.49
C LEU A 189 13.54 6.15 12.46
N GLY A 190 13.40 7.42 12.09
CA GLY A 190 14.51 8.39 12.02
C GLY A 190 15.42 8.24 10.80
N LYS A 191 15.11 7.34 9.86
CA LYS A 191 15.90 7.14 8.63
C LYS A 191 15.00 6.97 7.41
N PRO A 192 15.32 7.58 6.26
CA PRO A 192 14.57 7.36 5.03
C PRO A 192 14.99 6.04 4.38
N LEU A 193 14.13 5.53 3.50
CA LEU A 193 14.49 4.43 2.59
C LEU A 193 15.24 4.97 1.37
N ASP A 194 16.28 4.24 0.94
CA ASP A 194 16.96 4.47 -0.33
C ASP A 194 16.04 4.05 -1.49
N LYS A 195 15.85 4.96 -2.46
CA LYS A 195 14.97 4.79 -3.62
C LYS A 195 15.73 4.48 -4.91
N SER A 196 17.06 4.39 -4.84
CA SER A 196 17.94 4.25 -6.02
C SER A 196 17.61 3.04 -6.89
N THR A 197 17.10 1.97 -6.29
CA THR A 197 16.85 0.68 -6.96
C THR A 197 15.40 0.50 -7.44
N ARG A 198 14.52 1.45 -7.12
CA ARG A 198 13.08 1.36 -7.44
C ARG A 198 12.81 1.22 -8.94
N MET A 199 13.53 1.98 -9.77
CA MET A 199 13.38 2.00 -11.23
C MET A 199 14.39 1.09 -11.96
N SER A 200 14.90 0.06 -11.30
CA SER A 200 15.83 -0.91 -11.91
C SER A 200 15.10 -1.95 -12.79
N ASP A 201 15.84 -2.71 -13.59
CA ASP A 201 15.26 -3.81 -14.37
C ASP A 201 14.91 -5.00 -13.48
N TRP A 202 13.66 -5.04 -13.00
CA TRP A 202 13.10 -6.11 -12.19
C TRP A 202 12.77 -7.39 -12.96
N SER A 203 12.88 -7.38 -14.30
CA SER A 203 12.73 -8.58 -15.14
C SER A 203 14.02 -9.42 -15.19
N GLN A 204 15.17 -8.79 -14.91
CA GLN A 204 16.47 -9.46 -14.92
C GLN A 204 16.50 -10.66 -13.97
N ARG A 205 17.10 -11.78 -14.42
CA ARG A 205 17.41 -12.94 -13.58
C ARG A 205 18.87 -13.39 -13.76
N PRO A 206 19.62 -13.67 -12.67
CA PRO A 206 19.22 -13.47 -11.26
C PRO A 206 19.10 -11.97 -10.91
N LEU A 207 18.30 -11.66 -9.88
CA LEU A 207 18.25 -10.32 -9.29
C LEU A 207 19.62 -9.94 -8.73
N THR A 208 19.97 -8.66 -8.82
CA THR A 208 21.19 -8.14 -8.19
C THR A 208 21.05 -8.09 -6.67
N GLU A 209 22.18 -8.10 -5.95
CA GLU A 209 22.18 -7.96 -4.48
C GLU A 209 21.46 -6.69 -4.02
N ARG A 210 21.61 -5.58 -4.76
CA ARG A 210 20.92 -4.32 -4.47
C ARG A 210 19.39 -4.45 -4.62
N GLN A 211 18.92 -5.14 -5.65
CA GLN A 211 17.48 -5.40 -5.85
C GLN A 211 16.91 -6.28 -4.73
N VAL A 212 17.65 -7.35 -4.36
CA VAL A 212 17.26 -8.23 -3.26
C VAL A 212 17.15 -7.44 -1.95
N LEU A 213 18.16 -6.63 -1.62
CA LEU A 213 18.17 -5.81 -0.42
C LEU A 213 17.06 -4.76 -0.43
N TYR A 214 16.84 -4.08 -1.56
CA TYR A 214 15.76 -3.10 -1.70
C TYR A 214 14.39 -3.73 -1.48
N ALA A 215 14.07 -4.81 -2.21
CA ALA A 215 12.79 -5.50 -2.11
C ALA A 215 12.58 -6.07 -0.70
N ALA A 216 13.63 -6.62 -0.08
CA ALA A 216 13.54 -7.14 1.26
C ALA A 216 13.27 -6.03 2.29
N LEU A 217 13.94 -4.89 2.15
CA LEU A 217 13.78 -3.74 3.04
C LEU A 217 12.39 -3.10 2.91
N ASP A 218 11.83 -3.04 1.70
CA ASP A 218 10.52 -2.42 1.45
C ASP A 218 9.37 -3.20 2.13
N ALA A 219 9.51 -4.52 2.27
CA ALA A 219 8.58 -5.32 3.07
C ALA A 219 8.90 -5.29 4.57
N TRP A 220 10.18 -5.40 4.96
CA TRP A 220 10.57 -5.47 6.37
C TRP A 220 10.30 -4.16 7.12
N VAL A 221 10.51 -3.01 6.47
CA VAL A 221 10.26 -1.70 7.08
C VAL A 221 8.81 -1.54 7.52
N LEU A 222 7.85 -2.16 6.84
CA LEU A 222 6.43 -2.14 7.23
C LEU A 222 6.19 -2.88 8.54
N VAL A 223 6.91 -3.98 8.78
CA VAL A 223 6.87 -4.72 10.04
C VAL A 223 7.41 -3.83 11.17
N GLU A 224 8.53 -3.17 10.93
CA GLU A 224 9.18 -2.32 11.92
C GLU A 224 8.38 -1.04 12.21
N LEU A 225 7.80 -0.42 11.19
CA LEU A 225 6.88 0.70 11.33
C LEU A 225 5.67 0.33 12.18
N LEU A 226 5.02 -0.80 11.84
CA LEU A 226 3.87 -1.26 12.61
C LEU A 226 4.26 -1.57 14.07
N ARG A 227 5.43 -2.17 14.30
CA ARG A 227 5.96 -2.47 15.63
C ARG A 227 6.13 -1.20 16.46
N VAL A 228 6.82 -0.18 15.93
CA VAL A 228 7.05 1.09 16.63
C VAL A 228 5.73 1.83 16.87
N LEU A 229 4.86 1.93 15.86
CA LEU A 229 3.55 2.58 16.01
C LEU A 229 2.68 1.87 17.05
N ARG A 230 2.70 0.53 17.13
CA ARG A 230 1.99 -0.21 18.17
C ARG A 230 2.54 0.01 19.57
N LEU A 231 3.85 0.22 19.71
CA LEU A 231 4.47 0.44 21.02
C LEU A 231 4.21 1.85 21.54
N ASP A 232 4.32 2.84 20.65
CA ASP A 232 4.35 4.25 21.07
C ASP A 232 3.00 4.97 20.85
N HIS A 233 2.14 4.45 19.96
CA HIS A 233 0.93 5.12 19.47
C HIS A 233 -0.22 4.12 19.22
N ALA A 234 -0.40 3.14 20.12
CA ALA A 234 -1.37 2.05 19.94
C ALA A 234 -2.82 2.56 19.76
N GLU A 235 -3.24 3.51 20.60
CA GLU A 235 -4.61 4.02 20.59
C GLU A 235 -4.91 4.80 19.32
N GLU A 236 -3.99 5.65 18.86
CA GLU A 236 -4.14 6.36 17.60
C GLU A 236 -4.05 5.42 16.40
N LEU A 237 -3.14 4.44 16.43
CA LEU A 237 -3.04 3.43 15.39
C LEU A 237 -4.37 2.68 15.25
N ASP A 238 -4.94 2.19 16.34
CA ASP A 238 -6.22 1.49 16.32
C ASP A 238 -7.34 2.42 15.88
N ARG A 239 -7.37 3.66 16.39
CA ARG A 239 -8.35 4.68 15.99
C ARG A 239 -8.32 4.99 14.50
N PHE A 240 -7.13 5.11 13.91
CA PHE A 240 -6.94 5.48 12.51
C PHE A 240 -6.94 4.29 11.56
N ALA A 241 -6.69 3.08 12.08
CA ALA A 241 -6.87 1.83 11.35
C ALA A 241 -8.31 1.32 11.35
N LYS A 242 -9.20 1.84 12.22
CA LYS A 242 -10.64 1.52 12.21
C LYS A 242 -11.21 1.73 10.82
N GLY A 243 -11.66 0.63 10.20
CA GLY A 243 -12.02 0.57 8.79
C GLY A 243 -11.03 -0.23 7.92
N VAL A 244 -10.28 -1.19 8.51
CA VAL A 244 -9.45 -2.23 7.86
C VAL A 244 -9.82 -2.34 6.38
N THR A 245 -8.99 -1.71 5.53
CA THR A 245 -9.22 -1.59 4.10
C THR A 245 -9.10 -2.96 3.46
N LEU A 246 -10.21 -3.68 3.42
CA LEU A 246 -10.97 -4.10 2.25
C LEU A 246 -12.10 -5.00 2.79
N ASN A 247 -13.22 -4.39 3.21
CA ASN A 247 -14.48 -5.11 3.03
C ASN A 247 -14.61 -5.27 1.51
N GLY A 248 -14.47 -6.50 1.03
CA GLY A 248 -14.73 -6.83 -0.34
C GLY A 248 -16.19 -6.52 -0.67
N GLU A 249 -16.40 -5.41 -1.36
CA GLU A 249 -17.51 -5.20 -2.28
C GLU A 249 -16.93 -4.70 -3.61
#